data_AF-U6M3P6-F1
#
_entry.id   AF-U6M3P6-F1
#
_cell.length_a   1.000
_cell.length_b   1.000
_cell.length_c   1.000
_cell.angle_alpha   90.00
_cell.angle_beta   90.00
_cell.angle_gamma   90.00
#
_symmetry.space_group_name_H-M   'P 1'
#
loop_
_entity.id
_entity.type
_entity.pdbx_description
1 polymer ?
#
loop_
_entity_poly.entity_id
_entity_poly.type
_entity_poly.pdbx_seq_one_letter_code
_entity_poly.pdbx_strand_id
1 'polypeptide(L)'
;MNCLFVLHFLLLLRLPVLQAKSTAGSVQGVFGTWKEKLMLQCTSGYGLHIIDSSFGNPLLAGNTIFKSNRDAPHTKLVIQQQCENRNTCQVLVDPATFGILKSFGTTEPTLAVTFACLPSGPKGVLRQGK
;
A
#
# COMPACT_ATOMS: atom_id res chain seq x y z
N MET A 1 -10.62 37.96 -16.47
CA MET A 1 -11.15 36.57 -16.47
C MET A 1 -10.02 35.61 -16.12
N ASN A 2 -10.35 34.49 -15.48
CA ASN A 2 -9.50 33.32 -15.17
C ASN A 2 -9.21 33.05 -13.68
N CYS A 3 -10.21 33.25 -12.81
CA CYS A 3 -10.27 32.57 -11.50
C CYS A 3 -10.77 31.11 -11.58
N LEU A 4 -11.21 30.63 -12.76
CA LEU A 4 -11.90 29.34 -12.89
C LEU A 4 -10.98 28.11 -12.92
N PHE A 5 -9.67 28.27 -13.19
CA PHE A 5 -8.75 27.13 -13.33
C PHE A 5 -8.17 26.64 -12.00
N VAL A 6 -8.02 27.52 -11.00
CA VAL A 6 -7.46 27.13 -9.69
C VAL A 6 -8.49 26.34 -8.86
N LEU A 7 -9.79 26.61 -9.07
CA LEU A 7 -10.87 25.98 -8.30
C LEU A 7 -11.14 24.53 -8.72
N HIS A 8 -10.85 24.14 -9.96
CA HIS A 8 -11.01 22.74 -10.42
C HIS A 8 -9.88 21.81 -9.96
N PHE A 9 -8.68 22.34 -9.69
CA PHE A 9 -7.55 21.52 -9.22
C PHE A 9 -7.64 21.22 -7.72
N LEU A 10 -8.27 22.11 -6.94
CA LEU A 10 -8.54 21.93 -5.51
C LEU A 10 -9.72 20.99 -5.21
N LEU A 11 -10.58 20.70 -6.19
CA LEU A 11 -11.74 19.81 -6.00
C LEU A 11 -11.38 18.31 -6.02
N LEU A 12 -10.13 17.95 -6.38
CA LEU A 12 -9.64 16.56 -6.43
C LEU A 12 -8.91 16.11 -5.15
N LEU A 13 -8.75 16.96 -4.14
CA LEU A 13 -7.93 16.72 -2.93
C LEU A 13 -8.73 16.35 -1.68
N ARG A 14 -9.89 15.70 -1.83
CA ARG A 14 -10.64 15.10 -0.71
C ARG A 14 -10.89 13.60 -0.93
N LEU A 15 -9.82 12.86 -1.19
CA LEU A 15 -9.82 11.41 -0.91
C LEU A 15 -8.95 11.19 0.34
N PRO A 16 -9.40 10.42 1.34
CA PRO A 16 -8.57 9.99 2.46
C PRO A 16 -7.56 8.95 1.95
N VAL A 17 -6.55 9.40 1.20
CA VAL A 17 -5.45 8.57 0.72
C VAL A 17 -4.26 8.86 1.59
N LEU A 18 -3.84 7.88 2.39
CA LEU A 18 -2.56 7.95 3.08
C LEU A 18 -1.46 7.56 2.09
N GLN A 19 -0.54 8.49 1.80
CA GLN A 19 0.55 8.27 0.87
C GLN A 19 1.87 8.03 1.58
N ALA A 20 2.59 7.00 1.16
CA ALA A 20 3.93 6.72 1.61
C ALA A 20 4.88 6.51 0.43
N LYS A 21 6.00 7.22 0.47
CA LYS A 21 7.00 7.22 -0.59
C LYS A 21 8.34 6.78 -0.03
N SER A 22 8.94 5.75 -0.63
CA SER A 22 10.26 5.27 -0.27
C SER A 22 11.32 5.45 -1.35
N THR A 23 12.55 5.68 -0.88
CA THR A 23 13.78 5.71 -1.66
C THR A 23 14.43 4.33 -1.68
N ALA A 24 15.38 4.13 -2.57
CA ALA A 24 16.14 2.90 -2.73
C ALA A 24 16.64 2.32 -1.39
N GLY A 25 16.39 1.04 -1.13
CA GLY A 25 16.98 0.29 -0.02
C GLY A 25 16.46 0.60 1.38
N SER A 26 15.64 1.64 1.56
CA SER A 26 15.05 1.96 2.87
C SER A 26 13.74 1.21 3.10
N VAL A 27 13.68 0.50 4.23
CA VAL A 27 12.44 -0.10 4.72
C VAL A 27 11.52 1.00 5.26
N GLN A 28 10.24 0.93 4.93
CA GLN A 28 9.22 1.83 5.44
C GLN A 28 8.01 1.05 5.94
N GLY A 29 7.60 1.33 7.17
CA GLY A 29 6.33 0.94 7.73
C GLY A 29 5.26 2.00 7.45
N VAL A 30 4.06 1.54 7.10
CA VAL A 30 2.90 2.39 6.89
C VAL A 30 1.67 1.77 7.54
N PHE A 31 0.72 2.61 7.92
CA PHE A 31 -0.46 2.21 8.66
C PHE A 31 -1.69 2.85 8.04
N GLY A 32 -2.74 2.08 7.73
CA GLY A 32 -4.00 2.58 7.20
C GLY A 32 -5.17 2.19 8.10
N THR A 33 -6.16 3.07 8.18
CA THR A 33 -7.40 2.82 8.93
C THR A 33 -8.53 2.37 8.00
N TRP A 34 -9.61 1.87 8.60
CA TRP A 34 -10.77 1.34 7.89
C TRP A 34 -11.27 2.27 6.76
N LYS A 35 -11.53 1.69 5.59
CA LYS A 35 -11.98 2.36 4.35
C LYS A 35 -11.00 3.36 3.73
N GLU A 36 -9.82 3.56 4.30
CA GLU A 36 -8.79 4.38 3.67
C GLU A 36 -8.13 3.64 2.51
N LYS A 37 -7.57 4.43 1.60
CA LYS A 37 -6.73 3.91 0.51
C LYS A 37 -5.28 4.16 0.88
N LEU A 38 -4.55 3.08 1.13
CA LEU A 38 -3.12 3.13 1.42
C LEU A 38 -2.34 3.13 0.10
N MET A 39 -1.55 4.17 -0.14
CA MET A 39 -0.74 4.32 -1.35
C MET A 39 0.73 4.08 -1.04
N LEU A 40 1.30 3.03 -1.65
CA LEU A 40 2.72 2.70 -1.58
C LEU A 40 3.39 3.15 -2.87
N GLN A 41 4.51 3.87 -2.77
CA GLN A 41 5.21 4.36 -3.94
C GLN A 41 6.73 4.31 -3.79
N CYS A 42 7.39 3.89 -4.88
CA CYS A 42 8.84 3.97 -5.05
C CYS A 42 9.23 5.07 -6.04
N THR A 43 10.45 5.58 -5.91
CA THR A 43 11.08 6.40 -6.96
C THR A 43 11.26 5.62 -8.27
N SER A 44 11.38 6.32 -9.40
CA SER A 44 11.55 5.69 -10.71
C SER A 44 12.76 4.75 -10.76
N GLY A 45 12.63 3.62 -11.46
CA GLY A 45 13.66 2.56 -11.52
C GLY A 45 13.59 1.54 -10.38
N TYR A 46 12.66 1.72 -9.44
CA TYR A 46 12.46 0.82 -8.30
C TYR A 46 11.05 0.25 -8.27
N GLY A 47 10.93 -0.99 -7.79
CA GLY A 47 9.70 -1.69 -7.50
C GLY A 47 9.54 -1.92 -6.00
N LEU A 48 8.28 -1.97 -5.57
CA LEU A 48 7.88 -2.33 -4.22
C LEU A 48 8.24 -3.78 -3.93
N HIS A 49 8.86 -4.01 -2.77
CA HIS A 49 9.09 -5.32 -2.20
C HIS A 49 8.42 -5.38 -0.82
N ILE A 50 7.41 -6.24 -0.67
CA ILE A 50 6.61 -6.32 0.56
C ILE A 50 7.32 -7.24 1.56
N ILE A 51 7.76 -6.66 2.68
CA ILE A 51 8.51 -7.36 3.73
C ILE A 51 7.56 -8.04 4.70
N ASP A 52 6.59 -7.30 5.23
CA ASP A 52 5.55 -7.84 6.12
C ASP A 52 4.27 -7.02 6.02
N SER A 53 3.16 -7.60 6.43
CA SER A 53 1.88 -6.90 6.57
C SER A 53 0.94 -7.63 7.52
N SER A 54 0.04 -6.88 8.15
CA SER A 54 -0.97 -7.40 9.06
C SER A 54 -2.26 -6.60 8.92
N PHE A 55 -3.40 -7.29 8.87
CA PHE A 55 -4.72 -6.66 8.81
C PHE A 55 -5.57 -7.17 9.96
N GLY A 56 -6.15 -6.23 10.70
CA GLY A 56 -6.96 -6.52 11.88
C GLY A 56 -6.75 -5.45 12.93
N ASN A 57 -5.82 -5.67 13.85
CA ASN A 57 -5.41 -4.62 14.80
C ASN A 57 -3.90 -4.71 15.09
N PRO A 58 -3.03 -4.51 14.08
CA PRO A 58 -1.59 -4.48 14.30
C PRO A 58 -1.13 -3.21 15.00
N LEU A 59 0.05 -3.30 15.60
CA LEU A 59 0.85 -2.15 16.03
C LEU A 59 2.06 -2.00 15.10
N LEU A 60 2.36 -0.77 14.70
CA LEU A 60 3.57 -0.45 13.93
C LEU A 60 4.52 0.35 14.81
N ALA A 61 5.67 -0.23 15.17
CA ALA A 61 6.74 0.49 15.88
C ALA A 61 7.95 0.64 14.97
N GLY A 62 8.15 1.87 14.47
CA GLY A 62 9.10 2.11 13.39
C GLY A 62 8.70 1.34 12.13
N ASN A 63 9.52 0.36 11.74
CA ASN A 63 9.30 -0.49 10.58
C ASN A 63 8.85 -1.92 10.93
N THR A 64 8.64 -2.21 12.21
CA THR A 64 8.29 -3.55 12.69
C THR A 64 6.81 -3.65 12.98
N ILE A 65 6.17 -4.69 12.45
CA ILE A 65 4.75 -4.97 12.65
C ILE A 65 4.58 -5.98 13.79
N PHE A 66 3.79 -5.60 14.78
CA PHE A 66 3.33 -6.47 15.86
C PHE A 66 1.92 -6.91 15.57
N LYS A 67 1.76 -8.20 15.25
CA LYS A 67 0.47 -8.82 14.93
C LYS A 67 -0.33 -9.05 16.20
N SER A 68 -1.65 -8.89 16.11
CA SER A 68 -2.57 -9.26 17.19
C SER A 68 -3.29 -10.56 16.86
N ASN A 69 -4.04 -11.10 17.83
CA ASN A 69 -4.85 -12.31 17.65
C ASN A 69 -5.99 -12.15 16.62
N ARG A 70 -6.19 -10.94 16.09
CA ARG A 70 -7.18 -10.65 15.03
C ARG A 70 -6.52 -10.50 13.65
N ASP A 71 -5.25 -10.87 13.51
CA ASP A 71 -4.54 -10.81 12.23
C ASP A 71 -5.18 -11.74 11.20
N ALA A 72 -5.34 -11.24 9.99
CA ALA A 72 -5.79 -12.04 8.87
C ALA A 72 -4.62 -12.83 8.25
N PRO A 73 -4.70 -14.18 8.21
CA PRO A 73 -3.56 -15.04 7.90
C PRO A 73 -3.01 -14.88 6.47
N HIS A 74 -3.80 -14.32 5.54
CA HIS A 74 -3.42 -14.14 4.15
C HIS A 74 -3.09 -12.68 3.77
N THR A 75 -2.98 -11.77 4.75
CA THR A 75 -2.73 -10.34 4.48
C THR A 75 -1.51 -10.14 3.60
N LYS A 76 -0.36 -10.73 3.99
CA LYS A 76 0.90 -10.57 3.25
C LYS A 76 0.82 -11.07 1.83
N LEU A 77 0.18 -12.22 1.62
CA LEU A 77 0.00 -12.78 0.28
C LEU A 77 -0.83 -11.86 -0.62
N VAL A 78 -1.93 -11.32 -0.10
CA VAL A 78 -2.80 -10.39 -0.85
C VAL A 78 -2.05 -9.12 -1.23
N ILE A 79 -1.33 -8.51 -0.28
CA ILE A 79 -0.56 -7.29 -0.54
C ILE A 79 0.57 -7.56 -1.54
N GLN A 80 1.27 -8.69 -1.42
CA GLN A 80 2.30 -9.10 -2.38
C GLN A 80 1.72 -9.27 -3.78
N GLN A 81 0.61 -9.99 -3.93
CA GLN A 81 -0.05 -10.16 -5.23
C GLN A 81 -0.46 -8.83 -5.88
N GLN A 82 -0.89 -7.85 -5.07
CA GLN A 82 -1.32 -6.55 -5.57
C GLN A 82 -0.15 -5.60 -5.84
N CYS A 83 0.91 -5.61 -5.04
CA CYS A 83 1.91 -4.54 -5.00
C CYS A 83 3.32 -4.93 -5.41
N GLU A 84 3.70 -6.21 -5.30
CA GLU A 84 5.08 -6.66 -5.54
C GLU A 84 5.55 -6.29 -6.96
N ASN A 85 6.79 -5.81 -7.08
CA ASN A 85 7.42 -5.35 -8.32
C ASN A 85 6.72 -4.18 -9.05
N ARG A 86 5.68 -3.59 -8.46
CA ARG A 86 5.05 -2.37 -8.99
C ARG A 86 5.78 -1.15 -8.45
N ASN A 87 5.82 -0.07 -9.25
CA ASN A 87 6.38 1.20 -8.77
C ASN A 87 5.41 1.92 -7.81
N THR A 88 4.11 1.79 -8.06
CA THR A 88 3.02 2.36 -7.25
C THR A 88 1.97 1.29 -7.02
N CYS A 89 1.42 1.23 -5.80
CA CYS A 89 0.32 0.34 -5.44
C CYS A 89 -0.67 1.06 -4.53
N GLN A 90 -1.96 0.84 -4.76
CA GLN A 90 -3.03 1.31 -3.89
C GLN A 90 -3.77 0.11 -3.31
N VAL A 91 -3.94 0.09 -2.00
CA VAL A 91 -4.67 -0.95 -1.27
C VAL A 91 -5.82 -0.31 -0.52
N LEU A 92 -7.04 -0.84 -0.68
CA LEU A 92 -8.18 -0.44 0.12
C LEU A 92 -8.18 -1.23 1.44
N VAL A 93 -8.21 -0.52 2.56
CA VAL A 93 -8.29 -1.10 3.91
C VAL A 93 -9.73 -1.55 4.17
N ASP A 94 -10.06 -2.73 3.66
CA ASP A 94 -11.40 -3.32 3.73
C ASP A 94 -11.32 -4.86 3.83
N PRO A 95 -12.15 -5.53 4.65
CA PRO A 95 -12.15 -6.98 4.80
C PRO A 95 -12.43 -7.73 3.50
N ALA A 96 -13.15 -7.12 2.55
CA ALA A 96 -13.38 -7.68 1.22
C ALA A 96 -12.05 -7.86 0.47
N THR A 97 -11.13 -6.90 0.61
CA THR A 97 -9.78 -6.97 0.01
C THR A 97 -9.03 -8.22 0.46
N PHE A 98 -9.24 -8.65 1.71
CA PHE A 98 -8.53 -9.76 2.34
C PHE A 98 -9.36 -11.06 2.44
N GLY A 99 -10.58 -11.08 1.90
CA GLY A 99 -11.43 -12.27 1.85
C GLY A 99 -12.05 -12.67 3.20
N ILE A 100 -12.25 -11.73 4.13
CA ILE A 100 -12.57 -12.00 5.56
C ILE A 100 -13.74 -11.16 6.09
N LEU A 101 -14.81 -11.09 5.29
CA LEU A 101 -16.00 -10.26 5.55
C LEU A 101 -16.68 -10.49 6.91
N LYS A 102 -16.49 -11.65 7.55
CA LYS A 102 -17.19 -12.04 8.79
C LYS A 102 -16.33 -11.94 10.06
N SER A 103 -15.07 -11.54 9.96
CA SER A 103 -14.10 -11.74 11.07
C SER A 103 -13.99 -10.57 12.06
N PHE A 104 -14.50 -9.38 11.74
CA PHE A 104 -14.23 -8.16 12.52
C PHE A 104 -15.44 -7.55 13.24
N GLY A 105 -16.65 -8.07 13.02
CA GLY A 105 -17.86 -7.61 13.69
C GLY A 105 -18.04 -6.09 13.57
N THR A 106 -18.11 -5.40 14.71
CA THR A 106 -18.21 -3.92 14.80
C THR A 106 -16.89 -3.21 15.01
N THR A 107 -15.77 -3.93 15.17
CA THR A 107 -14.45 -3.31 15.30
C THR A 107 -13.97 -2.87 13.92
N GLU A 108 -13.47 -1.64 13.80
CA GLU A 108 -12.86 -1.13 12.58
C GLU A 108 -11.42 -1.66 12.47
N PRO A 109 -11.12 -2.61 11.56
CA PRO A 109 -9.77 -3.12 11.40
C PRO A 109 -8.87 -2.09 10.72
N THR A 110 -7.58 -2.24 11.03
CA THR A 110 -6.49 -1.44 10.48
C THR A 110 -5.51 -2.33 9.71
N LEU A 111 -4.74 -1.72 8.82
CA LEU A 111 -3.73 -2.37 8.00
C LEU A 111 -2.36 -1.79 8.31
N ALA A 112 -1.39 -2.63 8.63
CA ALA A 112 0.02 -2.26 8.63
C ALA A 112 0.74 -2.95 7.47
N VAL A 113 1.58 -2.21 6.74
CA VAL A 113 2.44 -2.77 5.68
C VAL A 113 3.86 -2.24 5.86
N THR A 114 4.83 -3.14 5.82
CA THR A 114 6.25 -2.79 5.75
C THR A 114 6.79 -3.20 4.39
N PHE A 115 7.43 -2.27 3.69
CA PHE A 115 7.96 -2.49 2.35
C PHE A 115 9.32 -1.82 2.15
N ALA A 116 10.03 -2.23 1.11
CA ALA A 116 11.24 -1.55 0.63
C ALA A 116 11.14 -1.31 -0.88
N CYS A 117 11.97 -0.40 -1.38
CA CYS A 117 12.13 -0.18 -2.82
C CYS A 117 13.41 -0.83 -3.31
N LEU A 118 13.26 -1.86 -4.15
CA LEU A 118 14.36 -2.58 -4.77
C LEU A 118 14.47 -2.20 -6.25
N PRO A 119 15.66 -2.22 -6.86
CA PRO A 119 15.80 -1.99 -8.29
C PRO A 119 14.88 -2.93 -9.05
N SER A 120 13.92 -2.37 -9.80
CA SER A 120 13.13 -3.18 -10.70
C SER A 120 14.07 -3.54 -11.85
N GLY A 121 14.43 -4.82 -12.00
CA GLY A 121 15.30 -5.27 -13.09
C GLY A 121 14.85 -4.73 -14.45
N PRO A 122 15.73 -4.71 -15.47
CA PRO A 122 15.39 -4.16 -16.78
C PRO A 122 14.09 -4.81 -17.25
N LYS A 123 13.01 -4.03 -17.30
CA LYS A 123 11.77 -4.48 -17.93
C LYS A 123 12.20 -4.91 -19.31
N GLY A 124 12.07 -6.21 -19.60
CA GLY A 124 12.52 -6.79 -20.83
C GLY A 124 12.08 -5.89 -21.98
N VAL A 125 13.04 -5.20 -22.58
CA VAL A 125 12.98 -4.91 -24.00
C VAL A 125 12.96 -6.29 -24.62
N LEU A 126 11.77 -6.87 -24.80
CA LEU A 126 11.55 -7.83 -25.86
C LEU A 126 11.89 -7.05 -27.13
N ARG A 127 13.17 -7.12 -27.49
CA ARG A 127 13.61 -6.81 -28.84
C ARG A 127 12.77 -7.75 -29.72
N GLN A 128 11.87 -7.18 -30.51
CA GLN A 128 11.44 -7.84 -31.74
C GLN A 128 12.72 -8.05 -32.54
N GLY A 129 13.28 -9.25 -32.38
CA GLY A 129 14.49 -9.70 -33.05
C GLY A 129 14.10 -10.53 -34.24
N LYS A 130 14.06 -9.84 -35.39
CA LYS A 130 14.21 -10.30 -36.77
C LYS A 130 13.18 -11.30 -37.33
#